data_AF-A0A8H9WMS4-F1
#
_entry.id   AF-A0A8H9WMS4-F1
#
_cell.length_a   1.000
_cell.length_b   1.000
_cell.length_c   1.000
_cell.angle_alpha   90.00
_cell.angle_beta   90.00
_cell.angle_gamma   90.00
#
_symmetry.space_group_name_H-M   'P 1'
#
loop_
_entity.id
_entity.type
_entity.pdbx_description
1 polymer ?
#
loop_
_entity_poly.entity_id
_entity_poly.type
_entity_poly.pdbx_seq_one_letter_code
_entity_poly.pdbx_strand_id
1 'polypeptide(L)' 'MINSSTYPLDAELIASAIADWASIESPSYDPFAVNQMMDVASSTMETLGATVERTPGADGYGDVVTARFNWGS' A
#
# COMPACT_ATOMS: atom_id res chain seq x y z
N MET A 1 -8.91 22.93 -17.73
CA MET A 1 -9.24 22.95 -16.28
C MET A 1 -9.77 21.58 -15.93
N ILE A 2 -9.11 20.84 -15.03
CA ILE A 2 -9.70 19.62 -14.45
C ILE A 2 -10.87 20.10 -13.60
N ASN A 3 -12.07 19.58 -13.86
CA ASN A 3 -13.25 19.86 -13.06
C ASN A 3 -13.11 19.11 -11.74
N SER A 4 -13.15 19.80 -10.60
CA SER A 4 -13.01 19.16 -9.28
C SER A 4 -14.10 18.13 -8.97
N SER A 5 -15.16 18.07 -9.78
CA SER A 5 -16.20 17.02 -9.70
C SER A 5 -15.87 15.74 -10.47
N THR A 6 -14.75 15.68 -11.21
CA THR A 6 -14.33 14.46 -11.93
C THR A 6 -13.80 13.38 -10.99
N TYR A 7 -13.26 13.75 -9.82
CA TYR A 7 -12.79 12.82 -8.78
C TYR A 7 -13.24 13.34 -7.41
N PRO A 8 -14.50 13.10 -7.03
CA PRO A 8 -15.00 13.55 -5.74
C PRO A 8 -14.23 12.87 -4.60
N LEU A 9 -13.98 13.63 -3.54
CA LEU A 9 -13.33 13.18 -2.33
C LEU A 9 -14.40 12.50 -1.45
N ASP A 10 -14.57 11.19 -1.65
CA ASP A 10 -15.51 10.36 -0.88
C ASP A 10 -14.91 10.03 0.49
N ALA A 11 -15.41 10.70 1.53
CA ALA A 11 -14.85 10.61 2.87
C ALA A 11 -15.07 9.23 3.50
N GLU A 12 -16.24 8.64 3.29
CA GLU A 12 -16.59 7.32 3.77
C GLU A 12 -15.72 6.24 3.13
N LEU A 13 -15.51 6.31 1.82
CA LEU A 13 -14.62 5.40 1.10
C LEU A 13 -13.18 5.49 1.62
N ILE A 14 -12.67 6.71 1.81
CA ILE A 14 -11.31 6.94 2.32
C ILE A 14 -11.19 6.43 3.76
N ALA A 15 -12.16 6.71 4.63
CA ALA A 15 -12.14 6.27 6.01
C ALA A 15 -12.18 4.73 6.11
N SER A 16 -12.99 4.06 5.28
CA SER A 16 -13.04 2.60 5.21
C SER A 16 -11.69 2.02 4.81
N ALA A 17 -11.07 2.55 3.75
CA ALA A 17 -9.77 2.05 3.29
C ALA A 17 -8.66 2.23 4.34
N ILE A 18 -8.65 3.36 5.06
CA ILE A 18 -7.72 3.60 6.17
C ILE A 18 -7.98 2.61 7.31
N ALA A 19 -9.24 2.35 7.65
CA ALA A 19 -9.59 1.41 8.71
C ALA A 19 -9.16 -0.03 8.38
N ASP A 20 -9.33 -0.47 7.13
CA ASP A 20 -8.90 -1.78 6.67
C ASP A 20 -7.39 -1.95 6.83
N TRP A 21 -6.60 -0.97 6.40
CA TRP A 21 -5.15 -0.98 6.59
C TRP A 21 -4.75 -0.92 8.07
N ALA A 22 -5.38 -0.05 8.86
CA ALA A 22 -5.08 0.07 10.28
C ALA A 22 -5.41 -1.20 11.09
N SER A 23 -6.33 -2.03 10.62
CA SER A 23 -6.67 -3.31 11.26
C SER A 23 -5.56 -4.36 11.15
N ILE A 24 -4.64 -4.19 10.21
CA ILE A 24 -3.47 -5.06 10.02
C ILE A 24 -2.32 -4.45 10.80
N GLU A 25 -2.14 -4.91 12.03
CA GLU A 25 -1.05 -4.44 12.86
C GLU A 25 0.31 -4.86 12.27
N SER A 26 1.25 -3.92 12.18
CA SER A 26 2.63 -4.13 11.71
C SER A 26 3.65 -3.61 12.71
N PRO A 27 3.67 -4.11 13.96
CA PRO A 27 4.66 -3.70 14.95
C PRO A 27 6.07 -3.93 14.41
N SER A 28 6.90 -2.88 14.44
CA SER A 28 8.19 -2.88 13.71
C SER A 28 9.22 -3.91 14.21
N TYR A 29 9.00 -4.51 15.38
CA TYR A 29 9.83 -5.58 15.93
C TYR A 29 9.39 -6.99 15.49
N ASP A 30 8.24 -7.12 14.85
CA ASP A 30 7.71 -8.40 14.34
C ASP A 30 7.80 -8.42 12.80
N PRO A 31 8.83 -9.06 12.23
CA PRO A 31 9.01 -9.11 10.78
C PRO A 31 7.87 -9.85 10.07
N PHE A 32 7.22 -10.81 10.73
CA PHE A 32 6.11 -11.53 10.14
C PHE A 32 4.87 -10.64 10.03
N ALA A 33 4.56 -9.86 11.07
CA ALA A 33 3.48 -8.89 11.03
C ALA A 33 3.73 -7.78 10.00
N VAL A 34 4.97 -7.28 9.89
CA VAL A 34 5.37 -6.34 8.83
C VAL A 34 5.15 -6.95 7.44
N ASN A 35 5.53 -8.21 7.23
CA ASN A 35 5.39 -8.86 5.93
C ASN A 35 3.92 -9.04 5.51
N GLN A 36 3.01 -9.32 6.45
CA GLN A 36 1.57 -9.34 6.17
C GLN A 36 1.05 -7.98 5.69
N MET A 37 1.51 -6.88 6.30
CA MET A 37 1.19 -5.53 5.81
C MET A 37 1.80 -5.27 4.42
N MET A 38 3.02 -5.75 4.15
CA MET A 38 3.64 -5.64 2.84
C MET A 38 2.89 -6.42 1.74
N ASP A 39 2.24 -7.53 2.07
CA ASP A 39 1.40 -8.28 1.13
C ASP A 39 0.18 -7.48 0.70
N VAL A 40 -0.48 -6.81 1.66
CA VAL A 40 -1.61 -5.91 1.38
C VAL A 40 -1.15 -4.68 0.60
N ALA A 41 -0.01 -4.10 0.95
CA ALA A 41 0.56 -2.98 0.21
C ALA A 41 0.91 -3.35 -1.25
N SER A 42 1.53 -4.51 -1.48
CA SER A 42 1.85 -5.02 -2.82
C SER A 42 0.58 -5.18 -3.66
N SER A 43 -0.39 -5.94 -3.14
CA SER A 43 -1.65 -6.22 -3.82
C SER A 43 -2.46 -4.95 -4.14
N THR A 44 -2.49 -4.00 -3.21
CA THR A 44 -3.17 -2.71 -3.41
C THR A 44 -2.50 -1.92 -4.54
N MET A 45 -1.17 -1.82 -4.54
CA MET A 45 -0.44 -1.06 -5.56
C MET A 45 -0.55 -1.72 -6.94
N GLU A 46 -0.45 -3.05 -7.02
CA GLU A 46 -0.67 -3.82 -8.24
C GLU A 46 -2.07 -3.59 -8.83
N THR A 47 -3.10 -3.59 -7.97
CA THR A 47 -4.50 -3.30 -8.37
C THR A 47 -4.65 -1.89 -8.95
N LEU A 48 -3.87 -0.93 -8.46
CA LEU A 48 -3.83 0.43 -9.00
C LEU A 48 -3.01 0.55 -10.29
N GLY A 49 -2.32 -0.51 -10.71
CA GLY A 49 -1.52 -0.57 -11.93
C GLY A 49 -0.02 -0.32 -11.75
N ALA A 50 0.51 -0.44 -10.53
CA ALA A 50 1.94 -0.37 -10.30
C ALA A 50 2.64 -1.67 -10.74
N THR A 51 3.87 -1.54 -11.20
CA THR A 51 4.84 -2.65 -11.12
C THR A 51 5.44 -2.66 -9.73
N VAL A 52 5.35 -3.81 -9.04
CA VAL A 52 5.85 -3.95 -7.67
C VAL A 52 7.08 -4.85 -7.63
N GLU A 53 8.11 -4.38 -6.92
CA GLU A 53 9.30 -5.14 -6.57
C GLU A 53 9.38 -5.30 -5.05
N ARG A 54 9.76 -6.49 -4.58
CA ARG A 54 9.94 -6.77 -3.16
C ARG A 54 11.41 -7.08 -2.86
N THR A 55 11.97 -6.33 -1.92
CA THR A 55 13.30 -6.58 -1.37
C THR A 55 13.15 -7.34 -0.04
N PRO A 56 13.72 -8.55 0.10
CA PRO A 56 13.67 -9.30 1.34
C PRO A 56 14.28 -8.52 2.51
N GLY A 57 13.67 -8.61 3.69
CA GLY A 57 14.22 -8.07 4.92
C GLY A 57 15.54 -8.75 5.33
N ALA A 58 16.32 -8.06 6.16
CA ALA A 58 17.58 -8.54 6.73
C ALA A 58 17.61 -8.31 8.25
N ASP A 59 18.51 -8.98 8.97
CA ASP A 59 18.75 -8.77 10.41
C ASP A 59 17.51 -8.85 11.33
N GLY A 60 16.51 -9.62 10.91
CA GLY A 60 15.25 -9.78 11.66
C GLY A 60 14.19 -8.71 11.36
N TYR A 61 14.39 -7.86 10.35
CA TYR A 61 13.39 -6.92 9.86
C TYR A 61 12.54 -7.50 8.73
N GLY A 62 11.35 -6.94 8.53
CA GLY A 62 10.47 -7.29 7.42
C GLY A 62 10.93 -6.76 6.06
N ASP A 63 10.22 -7.17 5.03
CA ASP A 63 10.47 -6.83 3.63
C ASP A 63 10.15 -5.37 3.32
N VAL A 64 10.70 -4.88 2.22
CA VAL A 64 10.37 -3.58 1.64
C VAL A 64 9.74 -3.77 0.26
N VAL A 65 8.63 -3.09 0.03
CA VAL A 65 7.93 -3.06 -1.26
C VAL A 65 8.18 -1.73 -1.96
N THR A 66 8.64 -1.79 -3.21
CA THR A 66 8.78 -0.63 -4.11
C THR A 66 7.75 -0.73 -5.23
N ALA A 67 6.82 0.22 -5.31
CA ALA A 67 5.81 0.31 -6.36
C ALA A 67 6.15 1.42 -7.36
N ARG A 68 6.08 1.13 -8.67
CA ARG A 68 6.34 2.10 -9.75
C ARG A 68 5.14 2.18 -10.68
N PHE A 69 4.61 3.39 -10.85
CA PHE A 69 3.58 3.68 -11.84
C PHE A 69 4.20 4.37 -13.05
N ASN A 70 3.92 3.85 -14.24
CA ASN A 70 4.36 4.43 -15.51
C ASN A 70 3.30 5.40 -16.06
N TRP A 71 2.87 6.35 -15.24
CA TRP A 71 1.90 7.36 -15.67
C TRP A 71 2.63 8.42 -16.50
N GLY A 72 2.73 8.20 -17.82
CA GLY A 72 3.29 9.16 -18.77
C GLY A 72 4.55 8.74 -19.53
N SER A 73 4.86 7.44 -19.59
CA SER A 73 5.77 6.87 -20.59
C SER A 73 5.05 6.50 -21.89
#